data_AF-A0A4P7PQ16-F1
#
_entry.id   AF-A0A4P7PQ16-F1
#
_cell.length_a   1.000
_cell.length_b   1.000
_cell.length_c   1.000
_cell.angle_alpha   90.00
_cell.angle_beta   90.00
_cell.angle_gamma   90.00
#
_symmetry.space_group_name_H-M   'P 1'
#
loop_
_entity.id
_entity.type
_entity.pdbx_description
1 polymer ?
#
loop_
_entity_poly.entity_id
_entity_poly.type
_entity_poly.pdbx_seq_one_letter_code
_entity_poly.pdbx_strand_id
1 'polypeptide(L)'
;MKKLLNILLFGNTFFKEYPAVSIDENEIKERVFFEVDGKQIDVSQRHWLLSLEPMVFGIWFENVPNFDKKTKGKLYFKSGQNKTLAIVELNLTESITEKEGILLLFTVEESNLFYISPFKTKLIYELYYKKPNLSYILFKNLAAAFSYPRKVRLVSFKKDDYFNIFPMDLAGNIPNTNYFVFGLRHTNNTLDKIIEEKKIVVAEFPSTLKEEIYQLAKHHSGNPPSVDALPFSILETNSYQFPIPESVIQYDEIEILKTLNLGSHMLLFGKTINTIVVNENAANLYHIHFLNHLNQNQYEPT
;
A
#
# COMPACT_ATOMS: atom_id res chain seq x y z
N MET A 1 2.67 -11.59 -34.42
CA MET A 1 2.22 -12.55 -33.37
C MET A 1 1.89 -11.87 -32.03
N LYS A 2 2.78 -11.06 -31.42
CA LYS A 2 2.50 -10.37 -30.13
C LYS A 2 1.24 -9.50 -30.11
N LYS A 3 0.92 -8.79 -31.20
CA LYS A 3 -0.29 -7.94 -31.30
C LYS A 3 -1.60 -8.75 -31.23
N LEU A 4 -1.67 -9.87 -31.95
CA LEU A 4 -2.81 -10.81 -31.90
C LEU A 4 -2.94 -11.45 -30.52
N LEU A 5 -1.81 -11.83 -29.89
CA LEU A 5 -1.78 -12.39 -28.55
C LEU A 5 -2.22 -11.36 -27.48
N ASN A 6 -1.82 -10.09 -27.63
CA ASN A 6 -2.30 -8.99 -26.79
C ASN A 6 -3.82 -8.81 -26.92
N ILE A 7 -4.34 -8.81 -28.16
CA ILE A 7 -5.78 -8.69 -28.39
C ILE A 7 -6.52 -9.87 -27.76
N LEU A 8 -6.02 -11.10 -27.92
CA LEU A 8 -6.63 -12.30 -27.35
C LEU A 8 -6.62 -12.30 -25.81
N LEU A 9 -5.49 -11.92 -25.20
CA LEU A 9 -5.32 -11.98 -23.75
C LEU A 9 -5.98 -10.80 -23.03
N PHE A 10 -5.96 -9.63 -23.65
CA PHE A 10 -6.28 -8.38 -22.98
C PHE A 10 -7.31 -7.49 -23.67
N GLY A 11 -7.69 -7.73 -24.92
CA GLY A 11 -8.72 -6.93 -25.58
C GLY A 11 -8.25 -5.55 -26.08
N ASN A 12 -7.03 -5.47 -26.62
CA ASN A 12 -6.46 -4.27 -27.27
C ASN A 12 -6.05 -3.11 -26.34
N THR A 13 -5.87 -3.40 -25.06
CA THR A 13 -5.51 -2.45 -24.00
C THR A 13 -4.02 -2.54 -23.63
N PHE A 14 -3.42 -1.40 -23.30
CA PHE A 14 -2.05 -1.31 -22.77
C PHE A 14 -2.09 -1.23 -21.24
N PHE A 15 -1.17 -1.94 -20.56
CA PHE A 15 -1.19 -2.02 -19.09
C PHE A 15 0.13 -1.64 -18.45
N LYS A 16 0.04 -0.82 -17.40
CA LYS A 16 1.01 -0.75 -16.31
C LYS A 16 0.67 -1.87 -15.30
N GLU A 17 1.66 -2.41 -14.59
CA GLU A 17 1.46 -3.51 -13.64
C GLU A 17 0.51 -3.14 -12.49
N TYR A 18 0.70 -1.93 -11.95
CA TYR A 18 -0.14 -1.31 -10.94
C TYR A 18 -0.74 -0.03 -11.51
N PRO A 19 -1.86 -0.10 -12.26
CA PRO A 19 -2.57 1.10 -12.67
C PRO A 19 -3.03 1.88 -11.44
N ALA A 20 -2.85 3.19 -11.51
CA ALA A 20 -3.41 4.13 -10.55
C ALA A 20 -4.82 4.53 -10.99
N VAL A 21 -5.79 4.40 -10.09
CA VAL A 21 -7.21 4.65 -10.31
C VAL A 21 -7.71 5.67 -9.29
N SER A 22 -8.64 6.53 -9.71
CA SER A 22 -9.33 7.45 -8.80
C SER A 22 -10.58 6.78 -8.28
N ILE A 23 -10.72 6.70 -6.96
CA ILE A 23 -11.85 6.05 -6.31
C ILE A 23 -12.23 6.89 -5.07
N ASP A 24 -13.52 7.13 -4.86
CA ASP A 24 -14.01 7.56 -3.54
C ASP A 24 -13.91 6.37 -2.56
N GLU A 25 -13.47 6.62 -1.32
CA GLU A 25 -13.31 5.54 -0.34
C GLU A 25 -14.63 4.79 -0.07
N ASN A 26 -15.77 5.48 -0.18
CA ASN A 26 -17.10 4.89 -0.01
C ASN A 26 -17.52 4.01 -1.20
N GLU A 27 -16.86 4.14 -2.35
CA GLU A 27 -17.12 3.36 -3.55
C GLU A 27 -16.30 2.07 -3.63
N ILE A 28 -15.36 1.84 -2.70
CA ILE A 28 -14.59 0.59 -2.62
C ILE A 28 -15.52 -0.56 -2.24
N LYS A 29 -15.81 -1.42 -3.22
CA LYS A 29 -16.69 -2.59 -3.06
C LYS A 29 -15.95 -3.80 -2.52
N GLU A 30 -14.62 -3.79 -2.58
CA GLU A 30 -13.79 -4.86 -2.05
C GLU A 30 -13.86 -4.90 -0.53
N ARG A 31 -13.87 -6.11 0.01
CA ARG A 31 -13.79 -6.41 1.44
C ARG A 31 -12.74 -7.48 1.66
N VAL A 32 -12.07 -7.41 2.80
CA VAL A 32 -11.03 -8.36 3.18
C VAL A 32 -11.41 -9.01 4.50
N PHE A 33 -11.45 -10.33 4.51
CA PHE A 33 -11.76 -11.11 5.70
C PHE A 33 -10.56 -11.94 6.12
N PHE A 34 -10.20 -11.88 7.40
CA PHE A 34 -9.22 -12.77 7.99
C PHE A 34 -9.91 -13.99 8.58
N GLU A 35 -9.53 -15.18 8.13
CA GLU A 35 -10.01 -16.45 8.65
C GLU A 35 -8.98 -17.09 9.56
N VAL A 36 -9.42 -17.44 10.76
CA VAL A 36 -8.64 -18.19 11.76
C VAL A 36 -9.61 -19.05 12.58
N ASP A 37 -9.23 -20.30 12.84
CA ASP A 37 -10.06 -21.29 13.56
C ASP A 37 -11.50 -21.39 13.02
N GLY A 38 -11.66 -21.29 11.69
CA GLY A 38 -12.96 -21.36 11.01
C GLY A 38 -13.85 -20.13 11.15
N LYS A 39 -13.38 -19.06 11.80
CA LYS A 39 -14.10 -17.78 11.94
C LYS A 39 -13.53 -16.75 10.99
N GLN A 40 -14.40 -16.05 10.26
CA GLN A 40 -14.03 -14.93 9.41
C GLN A 40 -14.30 -13.59 10.13
N ILE A 41 -13.29 -12.73 10.14
CA ILE A 41 -13.32 -11.39 10.74
C ILE A 41 -13.10 -10.37 9.62
N ASP A 42 -13.95 -9.35 9.51
CA ASP A 42 -13.73 -8.26 8.54
C ASP A 42 -12.53 -7.42 8.99
N VAL A 43 -11.50 -7.38 8.16
CA VAL A 43 -10.26 -6.62 8.35
C VAL A 43 -10.04 -5.62 7.21
N SER A 44 -11.06 -5.28 6.44
CA SER A 44 -10.96 -4.40 5.25
C SER A 44 -10.19 -3.10 5.53
N GLN A 45 -10.45 -2.50 6.70
CA GLN A 45 -9.79 -1.25 7.14
C GLN A 45 -8.66 -1.46 8.15
N ARG A 46 -8.29 -2.70 8.44
CA ARG A 46 -7.35 -3.07 9.51
C ARG A 46 -6.24 -3.98 9.03
N HIS A 47 -5.94 -3.95 7.73
CA HIS A 47 -4.89 -4.77 7.13
C HIS A 47 -4.03 -3.95 6.15
N TRP A 48 -2.72 -4.17 6.18
CA TRP A 48 -1.76 -3.44 5.35
C TRP A 48 -0.72 -4.39 4.78
N LEU A 49 -0.33 -4.17 3.53
CA LEU A 49 0.86 -4.78 2.94
C LEU A 49 2.08 -3.96 3.39
N LEU A 50 3.01 -4.59 4.11
CA LEU A 50 4.13 -3.90 4.79
C LEU A 50 5.50 -4.29 4.26
N SER A 51 5.60 -5.41 3.54
CA SER A 51 6.81 -5.81 2.80
C SER A 51 6.43 -6.64 1.59
N LEU A 52 7.26 -6.59 0.55
CA LEU A 52 7.05 -7.35 -0.69
C LEU A 52 7.93 -8.60 -0.77
N GLU A 53 9.05 -8.62 -0.06
CA GLU A 53 10.01 -9.73 -0.07
C GLU A 53 10.73 -9.84 1.29
N PRO A 54 10.39 -10.84 2.14
CA PRO A 54 9.19 -11.68 2.02
C PRO A 54 7.92 -10.81 2.06
N MET A 55 6.84 -11.30 1.47
CA MET A 55 5.58 -10.57 1.52
C MET A 55 4.99 -10.63 2.93
N VAL A 56 4.78 -9.48 3.55
CA VAL A 56 4.29 -9.37 4.93
C VAL A 56 3.02 -8.53 4.98
N PHE A 57 1.97 -9.06 5.60
CA PHE A 57 0.77 -8.33 5.97
C PHE A 57 0.79 -7.99 7.46
N GLY A 58 0.45 -6.75 7.81
CA GLY A 58 0.06 -6.38 9.17
C GLY A 58 -1.45 -6.41 9.31
N ILE A 59 -1.97 -6.96 10.40
CA ILE A 59 -3.40 -6.97 10.74
C ILE A 59 -3.59 -6.48 12.18
N TRP A 60 -4.44 -5.47 12.38
CA TRP A 60 -4.68 -4.88 13.69
C TRP A 60 -5.92 -5.45 14.39
N PHE A 61 -5.79 -5.75 15.67
CA PHE A 61 -6.89 -6.16 16.54
C PHE A 61 -6.90 -5.33 17.84
N GLU A 62 -8.03 -4.69 18.12
CA GLU A 62 -8.24 -3.92 19.37
C GLU A 62 -8.31 -4.87 20.58
N ASN A 63 -8.95 -6.03 20.42
CA ASN A 63 -8.99 -7.08 21.41
C ASN A 63 -8.04 -8.19 20.99
N VAL A 64 -7.02 -8.47 21.80
CA VAL A 64 -6.00 -9.48 21.53
C VAL A 64 -6.67 -10.85 21.40
N PRO A 65 -6.72 -11.43 20.20
CA PRO A 65 -7.17 -12.80 20.07
C PRO A 65 -6.07 -13.70 20.65
N ASN A 66 -6.45 -14.81 21.27
CA ASN A 66 -5.47 -15.76 21.81
C ASN A 66 -4.82 -16.53 20.65
N PHE A 67 -3.84 -15.92 20.00
CA PHE A 67 -3.06 -16.53 18.92
C PHE A 67 -1.71 -17.02 19.45
N ASP A 68 -1.38 -18.26 19.12
CA ASP A 68 -0.03 -18.79 19.29
C ASP A 68 0.84 -18.34 18.11
N LYS A 69 2.16 -18.31 18.26
CA LYS A 69 3.10 -18.07 17.15
C LYS A 69 2.96 -19.09 16.00
N LYS A 70 2.27 -20.22 16.24
CA LYS A 70 1.94 -21.23 15.23
C LYS A 70 0.61 -20.97 14.53
N THR A 71 -0.08 -19.87 14.84
CA THR A 71 -1.35 -19.53 14.21
C THR A 71 -1.14 -19.30 12.72
N LYS A 72 -1.81 -20.14 11.93
CA LYS A 72 -2.02 -19.93 10.51
C LYS A 72 -3.35 -19.25 10.29
N GLY A 73 -3.42 -18.40 9.27
CA GLY A 73 -4.64 -17.72 8.88
C GLY A 73 -4.77 -17.62 7.38
N LYS A 74 -5.91 -17.11 6.93
CA LYS A 74 -6.16 -16.84 5.50
C LYS A 74 -6.78 -15.47 5.33
N LEU A 75 -6.31 -14.68 4.38
CA LEU A 75 -7.02 -13.48 3.91
C LEU A 75 -7.88 -13.83 2.71
N TYR A 76 -9.17 -13.55 2.80
CA TYR A 76 -10.13 -13.64 1.72
C TYR A 76 -10.42 -12.24 1.19
N PHE A 77 -9.96 -11.96 -0.02
CA PHE A 77 -10.30 -10.77 -0.76
C PHE A 77 -11.61 -11.05 -1.52
N LYS A 78 -12.67 -10.29 -1.24
CA LYS A 78 -13.99 -10.48 -1.85
C LYS A 78 -14.47 -9.17 -2.48
N SER A 79 -15.22 -9.24 -3.57
CA SER A 79 -15.93 -8.07 -4.11
C SER A 79 -17.34 -7.94 -3.51
N GLY A 80 -18.02 -6.82 -3.76
CA GLY A 80 -19.33 -6.49 -3.17
C GLY A 80 -20.46 -7.52 -3.38
N GLN A 81 -20.31 -8.47 -4.31
CA GLN A 81 -21.24 -9.61 -4.48
C GLN A 81 -20.84 -10.84 -3.64
N ASN A 82 -19.98 -10.67 -2.63
CA ASN A 82 -19.36 -11.75 -1.85
C ASN A 82 -18.58 -12.77 -2.71
N LYS A 83 -18.21 -12.38 -3.94
CA LYS A 83 -17.40 -13.20 -4.84
C LYS A 83 -15.96 -13.14 -4.38
N THR A 84 -15.37 -14.28 -4.04
CA THR A 84 -13.94 -14.38 -3.74
C THR A 84 -13.11 -14.01 -4.96
N LEU A 85 -12.24 -13.02 -4.80
CA LEU A 85 -11.26 -12.57 -5.77
C LEU A 85 -9.93 -13.30 -5.55
N ALA A 86 -9.45 -13.32 -4.31
CA ALA A 86 -8.19 -13.97 -3.97
C ALA A 86 -8.24 -14.57 -2.55
N ILE A 87 -7.46 -15.61 -2.34
CA ILE A 87 -7.16 -16.15 -1.02
C ILE A 87 -5.65 -16.10 -0.82
N VAL A 88 -5.19 -15.63 0.34
CA VAL A 88 -3.78 -15.58 0.71
C VAL A 88 -3.59 -16.35 2.00
N GLU A 89 -2.73 -17.36 1.98
CA GLU A 89 -2.38 -18.15 3.15
C GLU A 89 -1.25 -17.47 3.93
N LEU A 90 -1.46 -17.35 5.24
CA LEU A 90 -0.67 -16.53 6.14
C LEU A 90 -0.08 -17.37 7.28
N ASN A 91 1.16 -17.05 7.64
CA ASN A 91 1.83 -17.58 8.82
C ASN A 91 2.25 -16.44 9.74
N LEU A 92 1.85 -16.49 11.02
CA LEU A 92 2.19 -15.47 12.01
C LEU A 92 3.69 -15.52 12.29
N THR A 93 4.37 -14.38 12.19
CA THR A 93 5.81 -14.28 12.46
C THR A 93 6.13 -13.44 13.67
N GLU A 94 5.52 -12.25 13.75
CA GLU A 94 5.81 -11.27 14.79
C GLU A 94 4.56 -10.51 15.22
N SER A 95 4.67 -9.75 16.31
CA SER A 95 3.59 -8.90 16.79
C SER A 95 4.11 -7.65 17.50
N ILE A 96 3.38 -6.54 17.35
CA ILE A 96 3.62 -5.31 18.11
C ILE A 96 2.40 -5.06 18.98
N THR A 97 2.57 -5.17 20.30
CA THR A 97 1.51 -4.88 21.28
C THR A 97 1.59 -3.42 21.73
N GLU A 98 0.43 -2.79 21.81
CA GLU A 98 0.20 -1.46 22.36
C GLU A 98 -0.99 -1.50 23.32
N LYS A 99 -1.30 -0.37 23.96
CA LYS A 99 -2.40 -0.27 24.93
C LYS A 99 -3.77 -0.48 24.26
N GLU A 100 -3.94 -0.01 23.04
CA GLU A 100 -5.19 0.00 22.28
C GLU A 100 -5.39 -1.28 21.44
N GLY A 101 -4.40 -2.17 21.38
CA GLY A 101 -4.49 -3.39 20.59
C GLY A 101 -3.14 -4.01 20.20
N ILE A 102 -3.17 -4.88 19.21
CA ILE A 102 -2.01 -5.62 18.71
C ILE A 102 -1.97 -5.61 17.18
N LEU A 103 -0.80 -5.28 16.63
CA LEU A 103 -0.48 -5.47 15.22
C LEU A 103 0.17 -6.83 15.06
N LEU A 104 -0.50 -7.74 14.37
CA LEU A 104 0.04 -9.06 14.03
C LEU A 104 0.66 -9.02 12.64
N LEU A 105 1.87 -9.55 12.51
CA LEU A 105 2.63 -9.57 11.27
C LEU A 105 2.65 -10.99 10.72
N PHE A 106 2.15 -11.14 9.50
CA PHE A 106 2.01 -12.42 8.82
C PHE A 106 2.83 -12.45 7.54
N THR A 107 3.68 -13.45 7.37
CA THR A 107 4.29 -13.75 6.08
C THR A 107 3.33 -14.54 5.20
N VAL A 108 3.31 -14.23 3.90
CA VAL A 108 2.53 -14.99 2.92
C VAL A 108 3.25 -16.29 2.54
N GLU A 109 2.55 -17.41 2.64
CA GLU A 109 3.03 -18.72 2.17
C GLU A 109 2.63 -18.94 0.70
N GLU A 110 1.35 -18.76 0.39
CA GLU A 110 0.79 -18.97 -0.95
C GLU A 110 -0.41 -18.04 -1.19
N SER A 111 -0.71 -17.74 -2.46
CA SER A 111 -1.96 -17.13 -2.85
C SER A 111 -2.68 -17.89 -3.97
N ASN A 112 -3.99 -17.73 -4.05
CA ASN A 112 -4.84 -18.25 -5.11
C ASN A 112 -5.72 -17.14 -5.66
N LEU A 113 -5.79 -17.02 -6.99
CA LEU A 113 -6.60 -16.04 -7.70
C LEU A 113 -7.84 -16.72 -8.29
N PHE A 114 -9.01 -16.14 -8.07
CA PHE A 114 -10.31 -16.69 -8.48
C PHE A 114 -11.01 -15.85 -9.56
N TYR A 115 -10.51 -14.65 -9.85
CA TYR A 115 -11.02 -13.79 -10.92
C TYR A 115 -10.33 -14.01 -12.28
N ILE A 116 -9.35 -14.91 -12.35
CA ILE A 116 -8.65 -15.29 -13.58
C ILE A 116 -8.20 -16.75 -13.52
N SER A 117 -8.31 -17.48 -14.64
CA SER A 117 -7.92 -18.90 -14.65
C SER A 117 -6.42 -19.09 -14.43
N PRO A 118 -5.98 -20.15 -13.72
CA PRO A 118 -4.56 -20.41 -13.46
C PRO A 118 -3.72 -20.48 -14.75
N PHE A 119 -4.27 -21.09 -15.80
CA PHE A 119 -3.63 -21.16 -17.12
C PHE A 119 -3.40 -19.77 -17.73
N LYS A 120 -4.42 -18.90 -17.72
CA LYS A 120 -4.30 -17.54 -18.24
C LYS A 120 -3.30 -16.73 -17.43
N THR A 121 -3.32 -16.83 -16.11
CA THR A 121 -2.36 -16.17 -15.21
C THR A 121 -0.92 -16.62 -15.50
N LYS A 122 -0.70 -17.92 -15.67
CA LYS A 122 0.62 -18.48 -15.97
C LYS A 122 1.12 -18.02 -17.34
N LEU A 123 0.26 -18.01 -18.35
CA LEU A 123 0.58 -17.54 -19.68
C LEU A 123 0.96 -16.05 -19.69
N ILE A 124 0.19 -15.20 -19.00
CA ILE A 124 0.50 -13.77 -18.84
C ILE A 124 1.86 -13.57 -18.17
N TYR A 125 2.14 -14.34 -17.10
CA TYR A 125 3.43 -14.26 -16.42
C TYR A 125 4.59 -14.60 -17.36
N GLU A 126 4.55 -15.74 -18.05
CA GLU A 126 5.65 -16.20 -18.90
C GLU A 126 5.92 -15.25 -20.08
N LEU A 127 4.89 -14.60 -20.61
CA LEU A 127 5.01 -13.75 -21.79
C LEU A 127 5.40 -12.29 -21.48
N TYR A 128 4.99 -11.75 -20.33
CA TYR A 128 5.10 -10.30 -20.05
C TYR A 128 5.85 -9.95 -18.75
N TYR A 129 5.84 -10.83 -17.75
CA TYR A 129 6.34 -10.51 -16.40
C TYR A 129 7.54 -11.31 -15.96
N LYS A 130 7.89 -12.39 -16.66
CA LYS A 130 9.09 -13.18 -16.36
C LYS A 130 10.33 -12.30 -16.44
N LYS A 131 10.90 -11.99 -15.27
CA LYS A 131 12.10 -11.18 -15.06
C LYS A 131 12.99 -11.88 -14.02
N PRO A 132 14.31 -11.62 -13.97
CA PRO A 132 15.25 -12.32 -13.09
C PRO A 132 14.86 -12.34 -11.60
N ASN A 133 14.13 -11.32 -11.11
CA ASN A 133 13.77 -11.16 -9.70
C ASN A 133 12.25 -11.21 -9.44
N LEU A 134 11.46 -11.72 -10.39
CA LEU A 134 10.02 -11.87 -10.21
C LEU A 134 9.64 -13.31 -10.48
N SER A 135 9.45 -14.09 -9.41
CA SER A 135 8.96 -15.47 -9.51
C SER A 135 7.45 -15.49 -9.79
N TYR A 136 6.95 -16.62 -10.31
CA TYR A 136 5.52 -16.79 -10.54
C TYR A 136 4.71 -16.74 -9.24
N ILE A 137 5.27 -17.24 -8.15
CA ILE A 137 4.64 -17.20 -6.82
C ILE A 137 4.57 -15.75 -6.34
N LEU A 138 5.67 -14.99 -6.43
CA LEU A 138 5.69 -13.58 -6.05
C LEU A 138 4.69 -12.76 -6.88
N PHE A 139 4.63 -13.01 -8.19
CA PHE A 139 3.63 -12.39 -9.08
C PHE A 139 2.19 -12.68 -8.66
N LYS A 140 1.85 -13.94 -8.34
CA LYS A 140 0.52 -14.31 -7.82
C LYS A 140 0.22 -13.62 -6.49
N ASN A 141 1.19 -13.59 -5.58
CA ASN A 141 1.05 -12.97 -4.27
C ASN A 141 0.79 -11.47 -4.41
N LEU A 142 1.51 -10.78 -5.30
CA LEU A 142 1.29 -9.37 -5.61
C LEU A 142 -0.10 -9.13 -6.20
N ALA A 143 -0.52 -9.94 -7.18
CA ALA A 143 -1.86 -9.84 -7.75
C ALA A 143 -2.97 -10.02 -6.70
N ALA A 144 -2.79 -10.96 -5.76
CA ALA A 144 -3.72 -11.18 -4.67
C ALA A 144 -3.74 -10.00 -3.68
N ALA A 145 -2.57 -9.49 -3.27
CA ALA A 145 -2.45 -8.40 -2.32
C ALA A 145 -3.11 -7.10 -2.80
N PHE A 146 -3.06 -6.86 -4.11
CA PHE A 146 -3.67 -5.72 -4.82
C PHE A 146 -5.04 -6.07 -5.45
N SER A 147 -5.67 -7.16 -4.98
CA SER A 147 -7.10 -7.41 -5.20
C SER A 147 -7.99 -6.55 -4.28
N TYR A 148 -7.39 -5.85 -3.32
CA TYR A 148 -7.99 -4.73 -2.59
C TYR A 148 -7.26 -3.44 -2.98
N PRO A 149 -7.97 -2.34 -3.32
CA PRO A 149 -7.34 -1.07 -3.66
C PRO A 149 -6.44 -0.54 -2.53
N ARG A 150 -5.20 -0.16 -2.86
CA ARG A 150 -4.23 0.39 -1.90
C ARG A 150 -4.10 1.89 -2.09
N LYS A 151 -4.52 2.66 -1.08
CA LYS A 151 -4.48 4.13 -1.12
C LYS A 151 -3.03 4.58 -1.25
N VAL A 152 -2.75 5.39 -2.28
CA VAL A 152 -1.46 6.06 -2.46
C VAL A 152 -1.49 7.31 -1.60
N ARG A 153 -0.49 7.46 -0.73
CA ARG A 153 -0.29 8.63 0.11
C ARG A 153 1.03 9.29 -0.23
N LEU A 154 1.14 10.58 0.06
CA LEU A 154 2.38 11.32 -0.10
C LEU A 154 3.12 11.31 1.24
N VAL A 155 4.37 10.91 1.22
CA VAL A 155 5.25 10.92 2.40
C VAL A 155 6.20 12.08 2.25
N SER A 156 6.33 12.92 3.27
CA SER A 156 7.28 14.02 3.34
C SER A 156 8.21 13.87 4.54
N PHE A 157 9.47 14.18 4.30
CA PHE A 157 10.54 14.20 5.30
C PHE A 157 11.41 15.45 5.10
N LYS A 158 11.86 16.07 6.18
CA LYS A 158 12.85 17.17 6.16
C LYS A 158 13.79 17.07 7.36
N LYS A 159 15.07 17.33 7.13
CA LYS A 159 16.14 17.50 8.11
C LYS A 159 17.10 18.56 7.58
N ASP A 160 17.18 19.69 8.25
CA ASP A 160 17.95 20.86 7.80
C ASP A 160 17.54 21.26 6.36
N ASP A 161 18.51 21.38 5.45
CA ASP A 161 18.30 21.69 4.04
C ASP A 161 17.87 20.47 3.19
N TYR A 162 17.94 19.26 3.76
CA TYR A 162 17.52 18.05 3.07
C TYR A 162 16.02 17.83 3.27
N PHE A 163 15.30 17.55 2.19
CA PHE A 163 13.92 17.09 2.25
C PHE A 163 13.63 16.05 1.18
N ASN A 164 12.66 15.18 1.37
CA ASN A 164 12.22 14.27 0.34
C ASN A 164 10.70 14.08 0.40
N ILE A 165 10.07 14.08 -0.77
CA ILE A 165 8.64 13.88 -0.93
C ILE A 165 8.42 12.74 -1.93
N PHE A 166 7.71 11.70 -1.52
CA PHE A 166 7.49 10.52 -2.38
C PHE A 166 6.12 9.86 -2.16
N PRO A 167 5.47 9.36 -3.23
CA PRO A 167 4.28 8.53 -3.07
C PRO A 167 4.61 7.17 -2.46
N MET A 168 3.68 6.64 -1.67
CA MET A 168 3.76 5.32 -1.07
C MET A 168 2.36 4.75 -0.83
N ASP A 169 2.18 3.47 -1.11
CA ASP A 169 0.94 2.70 -0.97
C ASP A 169 1.03 1.60 0.09
N LEU A 170 2.23 1.29 0.58
CA LEU A 170 2.49 0.38 1.71
C LEU A 170 2.39 1.16 3.03
N ALA A 171 1.23 1.79 3.27
CA ALA A 171 1.02 2.62 4.45
C ALA A 171 -0.44 2.65 4.88
N GLY A 172 -0.69 2.99 6.14
CA GLY A 172 -2.02 3.40 6.57
C GLY A 172 -2.15 3.68 8.06
N ASN A 173 -3.19 4.45 8.38
CA ASN A 173 -3.64 4.70 9.73
C ASN A 173 -4.37 3.48 10.29
N ILE A 174 -4.24 3.25 11.60
CA ILE A 174 -4.96 2.20 12.32
C ILE A 174 -6.27 2.81 12.86
N PRO A 175 -7.45 2.34 12.43
CA PRO A 175 -8.74 2.90 12.84
C PRO A 175 -8.93 2.93 14.36
N ASN A 176 -9.63 3.93 14.87
CA ASN A 176 -9.93 4.15 16.29
C ASN A 176 -8.69 4.30 17.19
N THR A 177 -7.52 4.54 16.61
CA THR A 177 -6.28 4.79 17.33
C THR A 177 -5.55 5.98 16.71
N ASN A 178 -4.43 6.35 17.32
CA ASN A 178 -3.54 7.37 16.77
C ASN A 178 -2.33 6.72 16.12
N TYR A 179 -2.36 5.43 15.77
CA TYR A 179 -1.21 4.73 15.23
C TYR A 179 -1.22 4.69 13.71
N PHE A 180 -0.03 4.59 13.14
CA PHE A 180 0.21 4.53 11.71
C PHE A 180 1.29 3.50 11.40
N VAL A 181 1.13 2.77 10.29
CA VAL A 181 2.09 1.76 9.83
C VAL A 181 2.61 2.08 8.44
N PHE A 182 3.88 1.75 8.23
CA PHE A 182 4.61 2.00 6.99
C PHE A 182 5.45 0.79 6.64
N GLY A 183 5.48 0.41 5.37
CA GLY A 183 6.47 -0.49 4.79
C GLY A 183 7.40 0.29 3.88
N LEU A 184 8.53 0.79 4.41
CA LEU A 184 9.46 1.62 3.64
C LEU A 184 10.64 0.78 3.13
N ARG A 185 10.93 0.82 1.83
CA ARG A 185 12.05 0.05 1.24
C ARG A 185 13.40 0.47 1.80
N HIS A 186 14.29 -0.50 2.03
CA HIS A 186 15.69 -0.21 2.41
C HIS A 186 16.47 0.54 1.32
N THR A 187 16.03 0.49 0.06
CA THR A 187 16.64 1.25 -1.03
C THR A 187 16.25 2.74 -1.02
N ASN A 188 15.34 3.17 -0.15
CA ASN A 188 14.99 4.58 -0.02
C ASN A 188 16.10 5.29 0.79
N ASN A 189 16.76 6.26 0.16
CA ASN A 189 17.88 7.01 0.75
C ASN A 189 17.49 7.88 1.97
N THR A 190 16.20 8.05 2.22
CA THR A 190 15.64 8.81 3.34
C THR A 190 15.36 7.93 4.57
N LEU A 191 15.37 6.60 4.42
CA LEU A 191 15.00 5.67 5.50
C LEU A 191 15.84 5.89 6.76
N ASP A 192 17.17 5.90 6.64
CA ASP A 192 18.06 6.05 7.81
C ASP A 192 17.83 7.38 8.53
N LYS A 193 17.53 8.45 7.77
CA LYS A 193 17.23 9.77 8.32
C LYS A 193 15.88 9.80 9.05
N ILE A 194 14.87 9.11 8.51
CA ILE A 194 13.57 8.96 9.19
C ILE A 194 13.72 8.17 10.49
N ILE A 195 14.53 7.11 10.50
CA ILE A 195 14.78 6.30 11.71
C ILE A 195 15.51 7.14 12.77
N GLU A 196 16.48 7.95 12.36
CA GLU A 196 17.24 8.83 13.24
C GLU A 196 16.35 9.94 13.83
N GLU A 197 15.63 10.68 12.99
CA GLU A 197 14.81 11.83 13.39
C GLU A 197 13.49 11.43 14.06
N LYS A 198 13.01 10.21 13.78
CA LYS A 198 11.71 9.68 14.22
C LYS A 198 10.52 10.56 13.86
N LYS A 199 10.63 11.36 12.79
CA LYS A 199 9.58 12.27 12.32
C LYS A 199 9.27 12.03 10.87
N ILE A 200 8.00 12.00 10.54
CA ILE A 200 7.52 11.89 9.16
C ILE A 200 6.17 12.59 9.04
N VAL A 201 5.88 13.10 7.84
CA VAL A 201 4.55 13.59 7.49
C VAL A 201 3.95 12.69 6.43
N VAL A 202 2.67 12.37 6.58
CA VAL A 202 1.88 11.67 5.56
C VAL A 202 0.73 12.55 5.15
N ALA A 203 0.53 12.75 3.85
CA ALA A 203 -0.57 13.51 3.30
C ALA A 203 -1.42 12.66 2.35
N GLU A 204 -2.73 12.88 2.41
CA GLU A 204 -3.66 12.43 1.38
C GLU A 204 -3.81 13.54 0.34
N PHE A 205 -3.96 13.18 -0.93
CA PHE A 205 -3.95 14.12 -2.04
C PHE A 205 -5.02 13.77 -3.07
N PRO A 206 -5.60 14.77 -3.74
CA PRO A 206 -6.61 14.53 -4.77
C PRO A 206 -5.99 13.81 -5.96
N SER A 207 -6.73 12.89 -6.57
CA SER A 207 -6.26 12.12 -7.74
C SER A 207 -5.84 12.99 -8.94
N THR A 208 -6.28 14.25 -8.98
CA THR A 208 -5.88 15.25 -9.98
C THR A 208 -4.39 15.59 -9.94
N LEU A 209 -3.70 15.38 -8.81
CA LEU A 209 -2.25 15.61 -8.64
C LEU A 209 -1.38 14.41 -9.03
N LYS A 210 -1.98 13.39 -9.64
CA LYS A 210 -1.27 12.15 -9.97
C LYS A 210 -0.04 12.40 -10.82
N GLU A 211 -0.13 13.19 -11.89
CA GLU A 211 1.01 13.36 -12.80
C GLU A 211 2.16 14.12 -12.13
N GLU A 212 1.88 15.13 -11.32
CA GLU A 212 2.87 15.88 -10.55
C GLU A 212 3.56 14.99 -9.50
N ILE A 213 2.80 14.20 -8.76
CA ILE A 213 3.34 13.33 -7.71
C ILE A 213 4.19 12.19 -8.28
N TYR A 214 3.80 11.61 -9.42
CA TYR A 214 4.60 10.57 -10.07
C TYR A 214 5.84 11.12 -10.77
N GLN A 215 5.91 12.43 -11.02
CA GLN A 215 7.17 13.06 -11.44
C GLN A 215 8.19 13.10 -10.29
N LEU A 216 7.75 13.32 -9.04
CA LEU A 216 8.63 13.21 -7.86
C LEU A 216 9.27 11.82 -7.77
N ALA A 217 8.52 10.80 -8.19
CA ALA A 217 8.98 9.42 -8.14
C ALA A 217 10.18 9.12 -9.04
N LYS A 218 10.45 9.96 -10.03
CA LYS A 218 11.62 9.80 -10.91
C LYS A 218 12.94 10.09 -10.19
N HIS A 219 12.90 10.75 -9.03
CA HIS A 219 14.07 11.19 -8.29
C HIS A 219 14.36 10.37 -7.02
N HIS A 220 13.66 9.25 -6.79
CA HIS A 220 13.77 8.44 -5.56
C HIS A 220 15.18 7.95 -5.21
N SER A 221 16.07 7.81 -6.19
CA SER A 221 17.47 7.39 -5.99
C SER A 221 18.47 8.53 -6.07
N GLY A 222 18.02 9.75 -6.39
CA GLY A 222 18.84 10.94 -6.54
C GLY A 222 18.73 11.87 -5.34
N ASN A 223 19.46 12.99 -5.42
CA ASN A 223 19.18 14.11 -4.54
C ASN A 223 17.81 14.71 -4.91
N PRO A 224 17.00 15.07 -3.91
CA PRO A 224 15.73 15.77 -4.13
C PRO A 224 15.98 17.07 -4.91
N PRO A 225 15.04 17.51 -5.77
CA PRO A 225 15.11 18.83 -6.39
C PRO A 225 15.09 19.94 -5.32
N SER A 226 15.50 21.16 -5.67
CA SER A 226 15.27 22.30 -4.79
C SER A 226 13.77 22.53 -4.60
N VAL A 227 13.40 23.13 -3.47
CA VAL A 227 12.00 23.49 -3.15
C VAL A 227 11.35 24.26 -4.30
N ASP A 228 12.06 25.25 -4.86
CA ASP A 228 11.60 26.08 -5.99
C ASP A 228 11.41 25.33 -7.31
N ALA A 229 11.92 24.09 -7.42
CA ALA A 229 11.81 23.26 -8.62
C ALA A 229 10.68 22.22 -8.50
N LEU A 230 9.91 22.22 -7.41
CA LEU A 230 8.76 21.33 -7.26
C LEU A 230 7.63 21.75 -8.21
N PRO A 231 6.87 20.80 -8.78
CA PRO A 231 5.83 21.07 -9.77
C PRO A 231 4.52 21.61 -9.16
N PHE A 232 4.54 22.05 -7.90
CA PHE A 232 3.37 22.52 -7.15
C PHE A 232 3.77 23.53 -6.09
N SER A 233 2.80 24.37 -5.68
CA SER A 233 2.93 25.23 -4.50
C SER A 233 3.01 24.39 -3.23
N ILE A 234 3.72 24.92 -2.22
CA ILE A 234 4.08 24.19 -1.01
C ILE A 234 3.48 24.85 0.21
N LEU A 235 2.89 24.01 1.06
CA LEU A 235 2.52 24.30 2.43
C LEU A 235 3.57 23.68 3.36
N GLU A 236 4.00 24.41 4.39
CA GLU A 236 4.79 23.83 5.50
C GLU A 236 3.84 23.32 6.60
N THR A 237 4.10 22.10 7.09
CA THR A 237 3.27 21.53 8.17
C THR A 237 3.45 22.24 9.51
N ASN A 238 2.42 22.22 10.35
CA ASN A 238 2.38 23.03 11.57
C ASN A 238 3.53 22.74 12.56
N SER A 239 3.75 21.49 12.96
CA SER A 239 4.71 21.16 14.02
C SER A 239 6.10 20.89 13.47
N TYR A 240 6.20 20.21 12.33
CA TYR A 240 7.47 19.77 11.76
C TYR A 240 8.01 20.69 10.68
N GLN A 241 7.18 21.59 10.10
CA GLN A 241 7.57 22.49 9.01
C GLN A 241 8.10 21.70 7.80
N PHE A 242 7.49 20.54 7.52
CA PHE A 242 7.83 19.71 6.37
C PHE A 242 7.05 20.19 5.14
N PRO A 243 7.68 20.25 3.96
CA PRO A 243 7.02 20.72 2.75
C PRO A 243 6.06 19.65 2.22
N ILE A 244 4.84 20.04 1.91
CA ILE A 244 3.82 19.24 1.22
C ILE A 244 3.10 20.11 0.18
N PRO A 245 2.42 19.54 -0.84
CA PRO A 245 1.61 20.32 -1.76
C PRO A 245 0.50 21.10 -1.01
N GLU A 246 0.23 22.35 -1.38
CA GLU A 246 -0.88 23.13 -0.78
C GLU A 246 -2.26 22.50 -1.02
N SER A 247 -2.39 21.74 -2.11
CA SER A 247 -3.63 21.11 -2.57
C SER A 247 -3.90 19.72 -1.95
N VAL A 248 -3.20 19.35 -0.87
CA VAL A 248 -3.50 18.12 -0.12
C VAL A 248 -4.91 18.15 0.48
N ILE A 249 -5.49 16.98 0.72
CA ILE A 249 -6.79 16.82 1.38
C ILE A 249 -6.61 16.97 2.89
N GLN A 250 -5.69 16.18 3.44
CA GLN A 250 -5.32 16.20 4.85
C GLN A 250 -3.88 15.74 5.02
N TYR A 251 -3.29 16.03 6.16
CA TYR A 251 -2.00 15.47 6.55
C TYR A 251 -1.93 15.11 8.02
N ASP A 252 -1.11 14.10 8.32
CA ASP A 252 -0.75 13.63 9.65
C ASP A 252 0.74 13.88 9.88
N GLU A 253 1.07 14.50 11.02
CA GLU A 253 2.42 14.58 11.54
C GLU A 253 2.64 13.40 12.49
N ILE A 254 3.64 12.58 12.23
CA ILE A 254 3.80 11.27 12.86
C ILE A 254 5.17 11.16 13.52
N GLU A 255 5.18 10.71 14.77
CA GLU A 255 6.37 10.30 15.51
C GLU A 255 6.59 8.79 15.37
N ILE A 256 7.79 8.35 14.97
CA ILE A 256 8.13 6.93 14.85
C ILE A 256 8.49 6.36 16.21
N LEU A 257 7.72 5.37 16.65
CA LEU A 257 7.90 4.72 17.95
C LEU A 257 8.78 3.48 17.88
N LYS A 258 8.55 2.65 16.86
CA LYS A 258 9.20 1.34 16.69
C LYS A 258 9.57 1.12 15.23
N THR A 259 10.64 0.35 15.02
CA THR A 259 11.05 -0.12 13.70
C THR A 259 11.30 -1.61 13.74
N LEU A 260 11.05 -2.30 12.62
CA LEU A 260 11.29 -3.73 12.49
C LEU A 260 11.68 -4.07 11.05
N ASN A 261 12.78 -4.79 10.86
CA ASN A 261 13.20 -5.21 9.54
C ASN A 261 12.31 -6.37 9.04
N LEU A 262 11.58 -6.14 7.94
CA LEU A 262 10.70 -7.11 7.30
C LEU A 262 11.29 -7.67 5.99
N GLY A 263 12.62 -7.72 5.87
CA GLY A 263 13.34 -8.14 4.67
C GLY A 263 13.65 -6.96 3.75
N SER A 264 12.96 -6.85 2.61
CA SER A 264 13.16 -5.76 1.64
C SER A 264 12.63 -4.39 2.11
N HIS A 265 11.80 -4.38 3.15
CA HIS A 265 11.22 -3.17 3.75
C HIS A 265 11.51 -3.12 5.25
N MET A 266 11.59 -1.90 5.78
CA MET A 266 11.52 -1.59 7.19
C MET A 266 10.07 -1.25 7.55
N LEU A 267 9.51 -1.95 8.53
CA LEU A 267 8.31 -1.49 9.20
C LEU A 267 8.66 -0.26 10.04
N LEU A 268 7.96 0.83 9.82
CA LEU A 268 7.90 1.95 10.75
C LEU A 268 6.53 1.92 11.41
N PHE A 269 6.49 1.86 12.73
CA PHE A 269 5.27 1.96 13.52
C PHE A 269 5.31 3.28 14.27
N GLY A 270 4.39 4.17 13.91
CA GLY A 270 4.37 5.55 14.41
C GLY A 270 3.05 5.91 15.08
N LYS A 271 3.07 7.06 15.75
CA LYS A 271 1.90 7.70 16.37
C LYS A 271 1.70 9.07 15.77
N THR A 272 0.48 9.33 15.30
CA THR A 272 0.01 10.65 14.88
C THR A 272 -0.02 11.59 16.08
N ILE A 273 0.73 12.68 15.98
CA ILE A 273 0.77 13.76 16.98
C ILE A 273 -0.19 14.90 16.61
N ASN A 274 -0.48 15.07 15.32
CA ASN A 274 -1.34 16.12 14.80
C ASN A 274 -1.95 15.68 13.47
N THR A 275 -3.22 16.04 13.25
CA THR A 275 -3.96 15.79 12.01
C THR A 275 -4.58 17.12 11.58
N ILE A 276 -4.34 17.53 10.34
CA ILE A 276 -4.88 18.76 9.78
C ILE A 276 -5.60 18.44 8.49
N VAL A 277 -6.89 18.82 8.42
CA VAL A 277 -7.68 18.78 7.19
C VAL A 277 -7.49 20.12 6.48
N VAL A 278 -7.05 20.07 5.22
CA VAL A 278 -6.75 21.26 4.40
C VAL A 278 -7.87 21.50 3.40
N ASN A 279 -8.29 20.46 2.68
CA ASN A 279 -9.35 20.52 1.69
C ASN A 279 -10.33 19.36 1.91
N GLU A 280 -11.63 19.65 1.91
CA GLU A 280 -12.67 18.61 1.97
C GLU A 280 -13.07 18.18 0.55
N ASN A 281 -13.41 16.89 0.40
CA ASN A 281 -14.05 16.31 -0.79
C ASN A 281 -13.18 16.23 -2.06
N ALA A 282 -12.24 15.29 -2.09
CA ALA A 282 -11.65 14.84 -3.34
C ALA A 282 -11.45 13.32 -3.37
N ALA A 283 -11.60 12.74 -4.55
CA ALA A 283 -11.28 11.34 -4.77
C ALA A 283 -9.79 11.09 -4.57
N ASN A 284 -9.46 10.02 -3.86
CA ASN A 284 -8.08 9.63 -3.58
C ASN A 284 -7.54 8.77 -4.71
N LEU A 285 -6.21 8.70 -4.82
CA LEU A 285 -5.54 7.80 -5.74
C LEU A 285 -5.29 6.43 -5.10
N TYR A 286 -5.60 5.36 -5.82
CA TYR A 286 -5.36 3.99 -5.38
C TYR A 286 -4.59 3.19 -6.42
N HIS A 287 -3.76 2.26 -5.96
CA HIS A 287 -3.21 1.21 -6.78
C HIS A 287 -4.07 -0.05 -6.72
N ILE A 288 -4.34 -0.63 -7.88
CA ILE A 288 -4.92 -1.96 -8.05
C ILE A 288 -4.01 -2.79 -8.95
N HIS A 289 -4.10 -4.11 -8.90
CA HIS A 289 -3.37 -4.94 -9.87
C HIS A 289 -4.09 -4.92 -11.22
N PHE A 290 -3.36 -4.87 -12.33
CA PHE A 290 -3.97 -4.86 -13.67
C PHE A 290 -4.86 -6.09 -13.94
N LEU A 291 -4.55 -7.26 -13.38
CA LEU A 291 -5.41 -8.44 -13.51
C LEU A 291 -6.77 -8.25 -12.83
N ASN A 292 -6.82 -7.50 -11.72
CA ASN A 292 -8.09 -7.17 -11.07
C ASN A 292 -8.87 -6.17 -11.94
N HIS A 293 -8.20 -5.15 -12.46
CA HIS A 293 -8.77 -4.18 -13.39
C HIS A 293 -9.39 -4.85 -14.63
N LEU A 294 -8.68 -5.80 -15.26
CA LEU A 294 -9.15 -6.59 -16.40
C LEU A 294 -10.45 -7.37 -16.14
N ASN A 295 -10.64 -7.82 -14.91
CA ASN A 295 -11.82 -8.60 -14.54
C ASN A 295 -12.98 -7.70 -14.10
N GLN A 296 -12.69 -6.54 -13.50
CA GLN A 296 -13.72 -5.76 -12.85
C GLN A 296 -14.42 -4.76 -13.76
N ASN A 297 -13.81 -4.21 -14.83
CA ASN A 297 -14.39 -3.11 -15.64
C ASN A 297 -15.01 -1.95 -14.79
N GLN A 298 -14.71 -1.89 -13.49
CA GLN A 298 -15.45 -1.07 -12.51
C GLN A 298 -14.73 0.23 -12.18
N TYR A 299 -13.43 0.30 -12.45
CA TYR A 299 -12.61 1.47 -12.18
C TYR A 299 -12.05 1.98 -13.50
N GLU A 300 -12.37 3.22 -13.87
CA GLU A 300 -11.74 3.86 -15.02
C GLU A 300 -10.29 4.20 -14.65
N PRO A 301 -9.32 3.83 -15.50
CA PRO A 301 -7.94 4.25 -15.28
C PRO A 301 -7.87 5.77 -15.42
N THR A 302 -7.19 6.40 -14.46
CA THR A 302 -6.85 7.83 -14.55
C THR A 302 -5.65 8.08 -15.44
#